data_AF-A0A1N6EU66-F1
#
_entry.id   AF-A0A1N6EU66-F1
#
_cell.length_a   1.000
_cell.length_b   1.000
_cell.length_c   1.000
_cell.angle_alpha   90.00
_cell.angle_beta   90.00
_cell.angle_gamma   90.00
#
_symmetry.space_group_name_H-M   'P 1'
#
loop_
_entity.id
_entity.type
_entity.pdbx_description
1 polymer ?
#
loop_
_entity_poly.entity_id
_entity_poly.type
_entity_poly.pdbx_seq_one_letter_code
_entity_poly.pdbx_strand_id
1 'polypeptide(L)'
;MKTLLLTAALLLPAAAMAQSVTVTGQNGGTLQKDRSCTRADGTANCTVATTRTGPQGATSSKLRSRVTTAGASDTTVTRTGPRGTTRTRTRSVRW
;
A
#
# COMPACT_ATOMS: atom_id res chain seq x y z
N MET A 1 0.17 -22.91 -46.33
CA MET A 1 -0.84 -23.10 -45.26
C MET A 1 -0.41 -22.26 -44.07
N LYS A 2 -1.33 -21.42 -43.58
CA LYS A 2 -1.06 -20.28 -42.71
C LYS A 2 -1.83 -20.51 -41.41
N THR A 3 -1.12 -20.91 -40.36
CA THR A 3 -1.68 -21.19 -39.03
C THR A 3 -0.61 -20.79 -38.00
N LEU A 4 -0.68 -19.55 -37.51
CA LEU A 4 -1.23 -19.20 -36.20
C LEU A 4 -0.46 -19.85 -35.04
N LEU A 5 0.65 -19.23 -34.66
CA LEU A 5 1.32 -19.41 -33.37
C LEU A 5 1.61 -18.02 -32.79
N LEU A 6 0.58 -17.39 -32.21
CA LEU A 6 0.69 -16.05 -31.62
C LEU A 6 -0.15 -15.92 -30.34
N THR A 7 -0.06 -16.90 -29.44
CA THR A 7 -0.93 -16.95 -28.24
C THR A 7 -0.24 -17.33 -26.93
N ALA A 8 1.07 -17.13 -26.77
CA ALA A 8 1.77 -17.49 -25.52
C ALA A 8 2.37 -16.30 -24.72
N ALA A 9 2.06 -15.04 -25.06
CA ALA A 9 2.72 -13.88 -24.45
C ALA A 9 1.89 -13.11 -23.38
N LEU A 10 0.80 -13.67 -22.85
CA LEU A 10 -0.14 -12.91 -21.99
C LEU A 10 -0.23 -13.34 -20.52
N LEU A 11 0.67 -14.21 -20.04
CA LEU A 11 0.73 -14.60 -18.62
C LEU A 11 1.98 -14.06 -17.91
N LEU A 12 2.32 -12.79 -18.14
CA LEU A 12 3.20 -12.09 -17.20
C LEU A 12 2.38 -11.82 -15.94
N PRO A 13 2.67 -12.47 -14.79
CA PRO A 13 2.11 -12.01 -13.53
C PRO A 13 2.55 -10.56 -13.37
N ALA A 14 1.58 -9.65 -13.29
CA ALA A 14 1.85 -8.25 -13.02
C ALA A 14 2.55 -8.18 -11.66
N ALA A 15 3.88 -8.08 -11.68
CA ALA A 15 4.69 -8.03 -10.49
C ALA A 15 4.16 -6.88 -9.63
N ALA A 16 3.73 -7.24 -8.42
CA ALA A 16 3.43 -6.35 -7.33
C ALA A 16 4.68 -5.51 -7.02
N MET A 17 4.89 -4.41 -7.74
CA MET A 17 6.07 -3.59 -7.51
C MET A 17 5.91 -2.91 -6.16
N ALA A 18 6.70 -3.35 -5.18
CA ALA A 18 6.89 -2.62 -3.95
C ALA A 18 7.49 -1.26 -4.31
N GLN A 19 6.84 -0.18 -3.88
CA GLN A 19 7.25 1.19 -4.15
C GLN A 19 7.61 1.85 -2.82
N SER A 20 8.84 2.31 -2.67
CA SER A 20 9.29 3.08 -1.51
C SER A 20 9.65 4.50 -1.93
N VAL A 21 9.26 5.48 -1.12
CA VAL A 21 9.63 6.89 -1.32
C VAL A 21 10.01 7.48 0.03
N THR A 22 11.16 8.15 0.07
CA THR A 22 11.60 8.93 1.23
C THR A 22 11.73 10.39 0.85
N VAL A 23 11.13 11.26 1.67
CA VAL A 23 11.21 12.72 1.52
C VAL A 23 11.82 13.31 2.77
N THR A 24 12.88 14.09 2.62
CA THR A 24 13.49 14.87 3.70
C THR A 24 13.07 16.33 3.56
N GLY A 25 12.45 16.88 4.60
CA GLY A 25 12.06 18.29 4.62
C GLY A 25 13.23 19.20 4.99
N GLN A 26 13.16 20.47 4.60
CA GLN A 26 14.21 21.47 4.88
C GLN A 26 14.52 21.62 6.38
N ASN A 27 13.56 21.32 7.25
CA ASN A 27 13.74 21.39 8.70
C ASN A 27 14.44 20.15 9.29
N GLY A 28 14.87 19.17 8.48
CA GLY A 28 15.58 17.95 8.92
C GLY A 28 14.69 16.76 9.28
N GLY A 29 13.36 16.89 9.20
CA GLY A 29 12.43 15.77 9.38
C GLY A 29 12.30 14.91 8.12
N THR A 30 11.92 13.64 8.28
CA THR A 30 11.74 12.69 7.17
C THR A 30 10.33 12.12 7.12
N LEU A 31 9.90 11.76 5.92
CA LEU A 31 8.71 10.97 5.66
C LEU A 31 9.09 9.82 4.73
N GLN A 32 8.98 8.60 5.22
CA GLN A 32 9.12 7.39 4.44
C GLN A 32 7.74 6.80 4.17
N LYS A 33 7.50 6.35 2.94
CA LYS A 33 6.24 5.75 2.53
C LYS A 33 6.49 4.56 1.63
N ASP A 34 6.04 3.40 2.10
CA ASP A 34 6.20 2.13 1.42
C ASP A 34 4.83 1.60 1.01
N ARG A 35 4.69 1.20 -0.25
CA ARG A 35 3.48 0.61 -0.80
C ARG A 35 3.80 -0.77 -1.34
N SER A 36 3.01 -1.75 -0.92
CA SER A 36 3.01 -3.10 -1.49
C SER A 36 1.59 -3.46 -1.90
N CYS A 37 1.43 -4.17 -3.01
CA CYS A 37 0.12 -4.54 -3.53
C CYS A 37 0.18 -5.92 -4.20
N THR A 38 -0.28 -6.96 -3.53
CA THR A 38 -0.45 -8.28 -4.15
C THR A 38 -1.81 -8.40 -4.80
N ARG A 39 -1.86 -9.05 -5.97
CA ARG A 39 -3.10 -9.35 -6.69
C ARG A 39 -3.10 -10.83 -7.03
N ALA A 40 -4.10 -11.55 -6.57
CA ALA A 40 -4.28 -12.98 -6.82
C ALA A 40 -5.76 -13.32 -6.69
N ASP A 41 -6.23 -14.27 -7.51
CA ASP A 41 -7.56 -14.90 -7.37
C ASP A 41 -8.73 -13.91 -7.18
N GLY A 42 -8.79 -12.88 -8.04
CA GLY A 42 -9.85 -11.86 -8.00
C GLY A 42 -9.79 -10.91 -6.80
N THR A 43 -8.73 -11.00 -5.99
CA THR A 43 -8.50 -10.19 -4.80
C THR A 43 -7.26 -9.31 -4.97
N ALA A 44 -7.34 -8.06 -4.54
CA ALA A 44 -6.22 -7.13 -4.45
C ALA A 44 -5.98 -6.72 -2.99
N ASN A 45 -4.79 -7.02 -2.48
CA ASN A 45 -4.34 -6.68 -1.13
C ASN A 45 -3.23 -5.64 -1.20
N CYS A 46 -3.56 -4.40 -0.87
CA CYS A 46 -2.64 -3.27 -0.90
C CYS A 46 -2.36 -2.73 0.50
N THR A 47 -1.10 -2.72 0.90
CA THR A 47 -0.63 -2.05 2.11
C THR A 47 0.13 -0.78 1.75
N VAL A 48 -0.06 0.26 2.56
CA VAL A 48 0.76 1.47 2.54
C VAL A 48 1.19 1.77 3.96
N ALA A 49 2.48 1.59 4.24
CA ALA A 49 3.11 2.02 5.47
C ALA A 49 3.66 3.44 5.27
N THR A 50 3.58 4.26 6.31
CA THR A 50 4.16 5.59 6.32
C THR A 50 4.76 5.83 7.69
N THR A 51 6.03 6.20 7.72
CA THR A 51 6.74 6.62 8.93
C THR A 51 7.15 8.06 8.75
N ARG A 52 6.83 8.89 9.75
CA ARG A 52 7.27 10.28 9.80
C ARG A 52 8.16 10.47 11.00
N THR A 53 9.36 11.00 10.79
CA THR A 53 10.30 11.34 11.85
C THR A 53 10.45 12.86 11.87
N GLY A 54 10.13 13.48 13.00
CA GLY A 54 10.36 14.90 13.21
C GLY A 54 11.84 15.22 13.35
N PRO A 55 12.24 16.49 13.23
CA PRO A 55 13.65 16.88 13.33
C PRO A 55 14.28 16.62 14.69
N GLN A 56 13.46 16.52 15.74
CA GLN A 56 13.88 16.14 17.10
C GLN A 56 13.80 14.61 17.33
N GLY A 57 13.68 13.81 16.27
CA GLY A 57 13.64 12.35 16.34
C GLY A 57 12.27 11.73 16.68
N ALA A 58 11.27 12.53 17.04
CA ALA A 58 9.94 12.02 17.37
C ALA A 58 9.26 11.36 16.15
N THR A 59 8.87 10.09 16.29
CA THR A 59 8.30 9.30 15.18
C THR A 59 6.79 9.16 15.26
N SER A 60 6.11 9.09 14.12
CA SER A 60 4.72 8.65 14.03
C SER A 60 4.55 7.73 12.83
N SER A 61 3.60 6.81 12.91
CA SER A 61 3.37 5.83 11.85
C SER A 61 1.90 5.78 11.43
N LYS A 62 1.69 5.38 10.18
CA LYS A 62 0.38 5.11 9.61
C LYS A 62 0.49 3.88 8.73
N LEU A 63 -0.33 2.88 9.02
CA LEU A 63 -0.53 1.72 8.17
C LEU A 63 -1.92 1.78 7.57
N ARG A 64 -2.02 1.70 6.24
CA ARG A 64 -3.29 1.51 5.54
C ARG A 64 -3.25 0.16 4.83
N SER A 65 -4.14 -0.74 5.21
CA SER A 65 -4.43 -1.95 4.43
C SER A 65 -5.73 -1.74 3.64
N ARG A 66 -5.74 -2.14 2.38
CA ARG A 66 -6.94 -2.22 1.55
C ARG A 66 -7.01 -3.60 0.94
N VAL A 67 -8.13 -4.27 1.19
CA VAL A 67 -8.54 -5.49 0.51
C VAL A 67 -9.66 -5.13 -0.44
N THR A 68 -9.56 -5.58 -1.68
CA THR A 68 -10.60 -5.40 -2.69
C THR A 68 -10.90 -6.75 -3.31
N THR A 69 -12.16 -7.15 -3.27
CA THR A 69 -12.70 -8.35 -3.91
C THR A 69 -13.77 -7.93 -4.91
N ALA A 70 -14.37 -8.88 -5.63
CA ALA A 70 -15.57 -8.61 -6.42
C ALA A 70 -16.66 -7.99 -5.54
N GLY A 71 -17.22 -6.85 -5.97
CA GLY A 71 -18.32 -6.13 -5.30
C GLY A 71 -17.98 -5.46 -3.96
N ALA A 72 -16.70 -5.45 -3.53
CA ALA A 72 -16.34 -4.91 -2.22
C ALA A 72 -14.92 -4.35 -2.11
N SER A 73 -14.77 -3.34 -1.25
CA SER A 73 -13.47 -2.92 -0.74
C SER A 73 -13.52 -2.58 0.75
N ASP A 74 -12.65 -3.24 1.50
CA ASP A 74 -12.42 -2.99 2.92
C ASP A 74 -11.09 -2.26 3.07
N THR A 75 -11.09 -1.14 3.78
CA THR A 75 -9.88 -0.35 4.07
C THR A 75 -9.75 -0.14 5.58
N THR A 76 -8.65 -0.61 6.15
CA THR A 76 -8.26 -0.38 7.54
C THR A 76 -7.10 0.60 7.60
N VAL A 77 -7.21 1.61 8.45
CA VAL A 77 -6.16 2.60 8.70
C VAL A 77 -5.85 2.62 10.18
N THR A 78 -4.62 2.25 10.53
CA THR A 78 -4.06 2.37 11.87
C THR A 78 -3.05 3.52 11.87
N ARG A 79 -3.10 4.35 12.91
CA ARG A 79 -2.17 5.47 13.11
C ARG A 79 -1.65 5.43 14.52
N THR A 80 -0.34 5.59 14.68
CA THR A 80 0.33 5.69 15.97
C THR A 80 1.05 7.03 16.05
N GLY A 81 0.68 7.84 17.04
CA GLY A 81 1.30 9.14 17.29
C GLY A 81 2.65 9.02 18.01
N PRO A 82 3.38 10.14 18.14
CA PRO A 82 4.70 10.15 18.80
C PRO A 82 4.70 9.80 20.28
N ARG A 83 3.54 9.85 20.92
CA ARG A 83 3.35 9.44 22.32
C ARG A 83 2.78 8.02 22.43
N GLY A 84 2.88 7.21 21.38
CA GLY A 84 2.39 5.83 21.33
C GLY A 84 0.88 5.66 21.19
N THR A 85 0.09 6.74 21.22
CA THR A 85 -1.36 6.65 21.09
C THR A 85 -1.76 6.11 19.72
N THR A 86 -2.50 5.00 19.72
CA THR A 86 -2.91 4.31 18.50
C THR A 86 -4.41 4.47 18.27
N ARG A 87 -4.80 4.75 17.02
CA ARG A 87 -6.18 4.79 16.58
C ARG A 87 -6.33 3.98 15.30
N THR A 88 -7.35 3.13 15.27
CA THR A 88 -7.70 2.32 14.10
C THR A 88 -9.08 2.71 13.61
N ARG A 89 -9.26 2.80 12.29
CA ARG A 89 -10.56 2.97 11.65
C ARG A 89 -10.65 2.01 10.46
N THR A 90 -11.81 1.38 10.31
CA THR A 90 -12.13 0.54 9.16
C THR A 90 -13.31 1.13 8.41
N ARG A 91 -13.24 1.10 7.08
CA ARG A 91 -14.35 1.46 6.20
C ARG A 91 -14.53 0.35 5.16
N SER A 92 -15.77 -0.06 4.98
CA SER A 92 -16.20 -0.99 3.95
C SER A 92 -17.04 -0.23 2.92
N VAL A 93 -16.81 -0.53 1.64
CA VAL A 93 -17.61 -0.03 0.52
C VAL A 93 -18.04 -1.25 -0.30
N ARG A 94 -19.31 -1.30 -0.71
CA ARG A 94 -19.91 -2.38 -1.49
C ARG A 94 -20.58 -1.79 -2.74
N TRP A 95 -20.61 -2.53 -3.85
CA TRP A 95 -21.24 -2.12 -5.10
C TRP A 95 -21.64 -3.34 -5.93
#